data_AF-A0A834G1P6-F1
#
_entry.id   AF-A0A834G1P6-F1
#
_cell.length_a   1.000
_cell.length_b   1.000
_cell.length_c   1.000
_cell.angle_alpha   90.00
_cell.angle_beta   90.00
_cell.angle_gamma   90.00
#
_symmetry.space_group_name_H-M   'P 1'
#
loop_
_entity.id
_entity.type
_entity.pdbx_description
1 polymer ?
#
loop_
_entity_poly.entity_id
_entity_poly.type
_entity_poly.pdbx_seq_one_letter_code
_entity_poly.pdbx_strand_id
1 'polypeptide(L)'
;MKHKNGEIWEFENVNSTTGGVEDAHSDGGVILGLDGGTTSTICICMRVLPLSSSSNLPDPLPILARAVAGCSNHNSVGEAAARDTLEQVMAETLVKAGAKRSAVRAVCLGVSGVNHPTDQERVLNWLSAARKIVSKNIFWHQQLLNSCNNSLRDIFPSHVKLYVHNDAVAALASGTYGKLHGCVLIAGTGCIAYGFTEDGQEARAAGAGPVLGDWGSGYGISAQALTAVIRANDGRGPQTMLTNSILQSLGLSSPDELIGWTYADPSWARIAALVPLVVSCAEAGDQIANRILDEAVQELALDVKAVVKRLGLSGPDGNGSFPVVMVGGVLEANKKWDIGKEVTTCIQKTYPKASPIRPKVEPAVGAALLAWNSLMKETSKLS
;
A
#
# COMPACT_ATOMS: atom_id res chain seq x y z
N MET A 1 9.84 -5.16 -22.91
CA MET A 1 10.99 -4.57 -23.65
C MET A 1 11.91 -3.96 -22.62
N LYS A 2 13.20 -4.32 -22.61
CA LYS A 2 14.20 -3.70 -21.74
C LYS A 2 14.51 -2.31 -22.30
N HIS A 3 14.01 -1.25 -21.68
CA HIS A 3 14.44 0.11 -22.01
C HIS A 3 15.92 0.24 -21.67
N LYS A 4 16.72 0.78 -22.59
CA LYS A 4 18.13 1.05 -22.31
C LYS A 4 18.17 2.18 -21.28
N ASN A 5 18.98 2.00 -20.23
CA ASN A 5 19.01 2.77 -18.98
C ASN A 5 19.21 4.31 -19.07
N GLY A 6 19.18 4.96 -20.24
CA GLY A 6 19.17 6.42 -20.41
C GLY A 6 17.82 7.00 -20.86
N GLU A 7 16.91 6.18 -21.39
CA GLU A 7 15.69 6.64 -22.08
C GLU A 7 14.63 7.23 -21.13
N ILE A 8 14.55 6.75 -19.89
CA ILE A 8 13.47 7.09 -18.94
C ILE A 8 13.46 8.60 -18.59
N TRP A 9 14.63 9.25 -18.54
CA TRP A 9 14.78 10.66 -18.16
C TRP A 9 15.15 11.57 -19.35
N GLU A 10 15.03 11.08 -20.60
CA GLU A 10 15.39 11.87 -21.80
C GLU A 10 14.64 13.20 -21.92
N PHE A 11 13.43 13.26 -21.37
CA PHE A 11 12.61 14.47 -21.36
C PHE A 11 13.28 15.68 -20.66
N GLU A 12 14.26 15.44 -19.78
CA GLU A 12 14.95 16.53 -19.08
C GLU A 12 15.85 17.37 -19.99
N ASN A 13 16.33 16.76 -21.09
CA ASN A 13 17.24 17.36 -22.05
C ASN A 13 16.52 18.12 -23.18
N VAL A 14 15.19 18.03 -23.25
CA VAL A 14 14.39 18.77 -24.22
C VAL A 14 14.24 20.21 -23.71
N ASN A 15 14.86 21.17 -24.41
CA ASN A 15 14.59 22.60 -24.18
C ASN A 15 13.16 22.91 -24.63
N SER A 16 12.36 23.51 -23.75
CA SER A 16 11.00 23.96 -24.04
C SER A 16 11.00 25.13 -25.02
N THR A 17 11.09 24.83 -26.32
CA THR A 17 10.76 25.76 -27.41
C THR A 17 9.42 25.40 -28.02
N THR A 18 8.32 25.59 -27.28
CA THR A 18 6.97 25.84 -27.81
C THR A 18 6.11 26.45 -26.71
N GLY A 19 5.57 27.63 -26.97
CA GLY A 19 4.96 28.50 -25.97
C GLY A 19 3.60 28.05 -25.42
N GLY A 20 3.20 28.73 -24.34
CA GLY A 20 1.80 28.81 -23.91
C GLY A 20 1.39 27.93 -22.74
N VAL A 21 2.27 27.63 -21.79
CA VAL A 21 1.90 27.29 -20.40
C VAL A 21 2.93 27.98 -19.52
N GLU A 22 2.49 28.76 -18.55
CA GLU A 22 3.36 29.47 -17.61
C GLU A 22 4.44 28.51 -17.08
N ASP A 23 5.71 28.87 -17.28
CA ASP A 23 6.84 28.19 -16.68
C ASP A 23 6.55 28.01 -15.19
N ALA A 24 6.71 26.79 -14.67
CA ALA A 24 6.77 26.50 -13.24
C ALA A 24 7.98 27.14 -12.53
N HIS A 25 8.53 28.21 -13.11
CA HIS A 25 9.46 29.16 -12.50
C HIS A 25 8.68 30.26 -11.77
N SER A 26 7.95 29.87 -10.73
CA SER A 26 7.47 30.75 -9.66
C SER A 26 7.54 30.01 -8.31
N ASP A 27 8.76 29.93 -7.75
CA ASP A 27 9.15 29.67 -6.34
C ASP A 27 8.53 28.49 -5.53
N GLY A 28 7.59 27.71 -6.09
CA GLY A 28 6.92 26.59 -5.42
C GLY A 28 7.31 25.26 -6.05
N GLY A 29 8.26 24.53 -5.44
CA GLY A 29 8.65 23.20 -5.91
C GLY A 29 7.49 22.17 -5.87
N VAL A 30 7.80 20.92 -6.22
CA VAL A 30 6.82 19.81 -6.21
C VAL A 30 7.22 18.71 -5.23
N ILE A 31 6.23 17.91 -4.83
CA ILE A 31 6.39 16.73 -3.99
C ILE A 31 5.83 15.53 -4.73
N LEU A 32 6.50 14.39 -4.60
CA LEU A 32 6.00 13.11 -5.08
C LEU A 32 5.50 12.25 -3.91
N GLY A 33 4.31 11.70 -4.04
CA GLY A 33 3.76 10.68 -3.15
C GLY A 33 3.53 9.39 -3.90
N LEU A 34 4.03 8.27 -3.37
CA LEU A 34 3.93 6.96 -3.98
C LEU A 34 3.20 5.97 -3.08
N ASP A 35 2.37 5.15 -3.70
CA ASP A 35 1.75 3.96 -3.13
C ASP A 35 2.14 2.74 -3.97
N GLY A 36 3.02 1.90 -3.44
CA GLY A 36 3.57 0.72 -4.10
C GLY A 36 3.00 -0.56 -3.53
N GLY A 37 2.15 -1.26 -4.30
CA GLY A 37 1.53 -2.52 -3.90
C GLY A 37 2.05 -3.74 -4.64
N THR A 38 1.41 -4.88 -4.39
CA THR A 38 1.66 -6.15 -5.10
C THR A 38 1.11 -6.19 -6.52
N THR A 39 0.14 -5.32 -6.84
CA THR A 39 -0.59 -5.33 -8.11
C THR A 39 -0.20 -4.15 -8.99
N SER A 40 -0.15 -2.95 -8.40
CA SER A 40 0.16 -1.71 -9.09
C SER A 40 0.95 -0.79 -8.17
N THR A 41 1.56 0.22 -8.80
CA THR A 41 2.25 1.31 -8.12
C THR A 41 1.70 2.62 -8.66
N ILE A 42 1.25 3.50 -7.77
CA ILE A 42 0.70 4.81 -8.12
C ILE A 42 1.66 5.89 -7.66
N CYS A 43 1.91 6.88 -8.50
CA CYS A 43 2.66 8.08 -8.14
C CYS A 43 1.82 9.32 -8.42
N ILE A 44 1.83 10.25 -7.47
CA ILE A 44 1.16 11.54 -7.52
C ILE A 44 2.21 12.64 -7.42
N CYS A 45 2.13 13.64 -8.30
CA CYS A 45 2.88 14.89 -8.17
C CYS A 45 1.95 15.98 -7.66
N MET A 46 2.33 16.62 -6.57
CA MET A 46 1.56 17.68 -5.90
C MET A 46 2.43 18.94 -5.77
N ARG A 47 1.84 20.12 -5.97
CA ARG A 47 2.54 21.38 -5.74
C ARG A 47 2.80 21.59 -4.24
N VAL A 48 3.99 22.06 -3.87
CA VAL A 48 4.31 22.45 -2.49
C VAL A 48 3.43 23.65 -2.10
N LEU A 49 2.67 23.50 -1.01
CA LEU A 49 1.84 24.57 -0.46
C LEU A 49 2.63 25.41 0.56
N PRO A 50 2.47 26.75 0.58
CA PRO A 50 3.16 27.64 1.51
C PRO A 50 2.69 27.51 2.98
N LEU A 51 3.55 27.90 3.93
CA LEU A 51 3.37 27.75 5.39
C LEU A 51 2.14 28.49 5.95
N SER A 52 1.72 29.57 5.31
CA SER A 52 0.54 30.34 5.68
C SER A 52 -0.77 29.55 5.50
N SER A 53 -0.76 28.43 4.77
CA SER A 53 -1.92 27.56 4.56
C SER A 53 -2.09 26.47 5.63
N SER A 54 -1.28 26.48 6.69
CA SER A 54 -1.17 25.39 7.68
C SER A 54 -2.45 25.07 8.47
N SER A 55 -3.45 25.95 8.47
CA SER A 55 -4.73 25.68 9.15
C SER A 55 -5.76 24.95 8.30
N ASN A 56 -5.69 25.00 6.96
CA ASN A 56 -6.62 24.29 6.05
C ASN A 56 -5.95 23.98 4.71
N LEU A 57 -5.76 22.69 4.39
CA LEU A 57 -5.39 22.24 3.05
C LEU A 57 -6.51 22.61 2.05
N PRO A 58 -6.20 23.04 0.82
CA PRO A 58 -7.20 23.33 -0.20
C PRO A 58 -7.95 22.06 -0.61
N ASP A 59 -9.23 22.22 -0.96
CA ASP A 59 -10.08 21.18 -1.53
C ASP A 59 -10.63 21.66 -2.89
N PRO A 60 -10.24 21.05 -4.02
CA PRO A 60 -9.36 19.88 -4.14
C PRO A 60 -7.87 20.21 -3.86
N LEU A 61 -7.12 19.18 -3.47
CA LEU A 61 -5.65 19.26 -3.32
C LEU A 61 -4.99 19.60 -4.67
N PRO A 62 -3.85 20.33 -4.67
CA PRO A 62 -3.19 20.81 -5.89
C PRO A 62 -2.36 19.69 -6.56
N ILE A 63 -3.03 18.62 -6.98
CA ILE A 63 -2.43 17.50 -7.70
C ILE A 63 -2.19 17.93 -9.15
N LEU A 64 -0.95 17.84 -9.60
CA LEU A 64 -0.51 18.20 -10.95
C LEU A 64 -0.57 17.02 -11.91
N ALA A 65 -0.23 15.82 -11.43
CA ALA A 65 -0.22 14.62 -12.25
C ALA A 65 -0.37 13.35 -11.44
N ARG A 66 -0.79 12.28 -12.15
CA ARG A 66 -0.89 10.91 -11.66
C ARG A 66 -0.38 9.94 -12.72
N ALA A 67 0.44 8.98 -12.32
CA ALA A 67 0.82 7.84 -13.15
C ALA A 67 0.64 6.51 -12.41
N VAL A 68 0.53 5.42 -13.17
CA VAL A 68 0.37 4.06 -12.65
C VAL A 68 1.33 3.14 -13.38
N ALA A 69 2.04 2.31 -12.64
CA ALA A 69 2.88 1.23 -13.16
C ALA A 69 2.51 -0.10 -12.49
N GLY A 70 3.26 -1.16 -12.83
CA GLY A 70 3.05 -2.52 -12.29
C GLY A 70 3.45 -2.66 -10.82
N CYS A 71 3.71 -3.90 -10.42
CA CYS A 71 4.09 -4.27 -9.06
C CYS A 71 5.46 -3.69 -8.67
N SER A 72 5.55 -3.08 -7.48
CA SER A 72 6.82 -2.64 -6.86
C SER A 72 7.15 -3.39 -5.57
N ASN A 73 6.39 -4.43 -5.23
CA ASN A 73 6.74 -5.31 -4.12
C ASN A 73 7.90 -6.24 -4.51
N HIS A 74 9.08 -5.97 -3.93
CA HIS A 74 10.29 -6.74 -4.19
C HIS A 74 10.20 -8.23 -3.82
N ASN A 75 9.34 -8.60 -2.86
CA ASN A 75 9.10 -10.00 -2.54
C ASN A 75 8.32 -10.73 -3.66
N SER A 76 7.60 -9.99 -4.51
CA SER A 76 6.81 -10.55 -5.60
C SER A 76 7.57 -10.59 -6.93
N VAL A 77 8.30 -9.52 -7.28
CA VAL A 77 8.95 -9.37 -8.61
C VAL A 77 10.48 -9.31 -8.56
N GLY A 78 11.08 -9.34 -7.37
CA GLY A 78 12.51 -9.12 -7.17
C GLY A 78 12.91 -7.65 -7.16
N GLU A 79 14.10 -7.35 -6.64
CA GLU A 79 14.55 -5.97 -6.39
C GLU A 79 14.71 -5.14 -7.67
N ALA A 80 15.27 -5.72 -8.73
CA ALA A 80 15.54 -4.98 -9.96
C ALA A 80 14.24 -4.51 -10.64
N ALA A 81 13.26 -5.40 -10.78
CA ALA A 81 11.97 -5.07 -11.39
C ALA A 81 11.15 -4.08 -10.53
N ALA A 82 11.23 -4.21 -9.20
CA ALA A 82 10.60 -3.26 -8.28
C ALA A 82 11.20 -1.85 -8.43
N ARG A 83 12.53 -1.75 -8.47
CA ARG A 83 13.24 -0.49 -8.70
C ARG A 83 12.88 0.14 -10.04
N ASP A 84 12.93 -0.63 -11.13
CA ASP A 84 12.61 -0.13 -12.48
C ASP A 84 11.17 0.41 -12.54
N THR A 85 10.23 -0.27 -11.88
CA THR A 85 8.83 0.16 -11.76
C THR A 85 8.71 1.49 -11.02
N LEU A 86 9.41 1.65 -9.90
CA LEU A 86 9.42 2.90 -9.13
C LEU A 86 10.02 4.05 -9.94
N GLU A 87 11.13 3.82 -10.64
CA GLU A 87 11.78 4.83 -11.48
C GLU A 87 10.87 5.25 -12.64
N GLN A 88 10.29 4.29 -13.35
CA GLN A 88 9.37 4.53 -14.46
C GLN A 88 8.16 5.36 -14.03
N VAL A 89 7.49 4.99 -12.93
CA VAL A 89 6.26 5.68 -12.51
C VAL A 89 6.54 7.12 -12.06
N MET A 90 7.69 7.36 -11.42
CA MET A 90 8.10 8.72 -11.03
C MET A 90 8.43 9.58 -12.24
N ALA A 91 9.17 9.04 -13.21
CA ALA A 91 9.50 9.74 -14.45
C ALA A 91 8.24 10.11 -15.23
N GLU A 92 7.33 9.15 -15.42
CA GLU A 92 6.06 9.40 -16.12
C GLU A 92 5.21 10.46 -15.41
N THR A 93 5.17 10.43 -14.08
CA THR A 93 4.44 11.43 -13.30
C THR A 93 5.02 12.83 -13.47
N LEU A 94 6.35 12.96 -13.45
CA LEU A 94 7.04 14.24 -13.66
C LEU A 94 6.85 14.79 -15.08
N VAL A 95 6.92 13.91 -16.09
CA VAL A 95 6.59 14.27 -17.49
C VAL A 95 5.17 14.82 -17.58
N LYS A 96 4.18 14.12 -17.04
CA LYS A 96 2.77 14.56 -17.03
C LYS A 96 2.56 15.85 -16.25
N ALA A 97 3.34 16.10 -15.20
CA ALA A 97 3.28 17.32 -14.41
C ALA A 97 4.00 18.51 -15.07
N GLY A 98 4.75 18.31 -16.16
CA GLY A 98 5.64 19.33 -16.71
C GLY A 98 6.76 19.75 -15.76
N ALA A 99 7.17 18.87 -14.84
CA ALA A 99 8.16 19.16 -13.80
C ALA A 99 9.47 18.40 -14.03
N LYS A 100 10.61 19.05 -13.77
CA LYS A 100 11.94 18.42 -13.79
C LYS A 100 12.31 17.89 -12.41
N ARG A 101 13.27 16.96 -12.32
CA ARG A 101 13.77 16.44 -11.04
C ARG A 101 14.32 17.54 -10.11
N SER A 102 14.87 18.61 -10.67
CA SER A 102 15.38 19.77 -9.91
C SER A 102 14.28 20.54 -9.16
N ALA A 103 13.02 20.46 -9.61
CA ALA A 103 11.88 21.09 -8.96
C ALA A 103 11.34 20.27 -7.78
N VAL A 104 11.69 18.98 -7.69
CA VAL A 104 11.26 18.10 -6.60
C VAL A 104 11.92 18.55 -5.29
N ARG A 105 11.13 18.62 -4.22
CA ARG A 105 11.59 18.97 -2.87
C ARG A 105 11.57 17.76 -1.92
N ALA A 106 10.56 16.91 -2.05
CA ALA A 106 10.48 15.66 -1.32
C ALA A 106 9.78 14.57 -2.11
N VAL A 107 10.12 13.32 -1.78
CA VAL A 107 9.46 12.11 -2.24
C VAL A 107 9.13 11.27 -1.00
N CYS A 108 7.88 10.85 -0.86
CA CYS A 108 7.47 9.88 0.15
C CYS A 108 6.90 8.65 -0.54
N LEU A 109 7.39 7.48 -0.14
CA LEU A 109 6.95 6.20 -0.64
C LEU A 109 6.30 5.41 0.50
N GLY A 110 5.04 5.01 0.33
CA GLY A 110 4.44 3.91 1.07
C GLY A 110 4.53 2.65 0.21
N VAL A 111 5.34 1.67 0.60
CA VAL A 111 5.58 0.48 -0.24
C VAL A 111 5.37 -0.80 0.55
N SER A 112 4.62 -1.72 -0.05
CA SER A 112 4.40 -3.06 0.47
C SER A 112 5.72 -3.84 0.54
N GLY A 113 5.90 -4.59 1.63
CA GLY A 113 7.14 -5.32 1.91
C GLY A 113 8.21 -4.50 2.63
N VAL A 114 8.01 -3.20 2.86
CA VAL A 114 8.85 -2.41 3.76
C VAL A 114 8.35 -2.61 5.20
N ASN A 115 8.94 -3.58 5.89
CA ASN A 115 8.47 -4.00 7.21
C ASN A 115 9.50 -3.81 8.33
N HIS A 116 10.78 -3.70 7.96
CA HIS A 116 11.90 -3.52 8.88
C HIS A 116 12.77 -2.33 8.43
N PRO A 117 13.52 -1.67 9.34
CA PRO A 117 14.45 -0.60 8.97
C PRO A 117 15.44 -0.94 7.85
N THR A 118 15.85 -2.21 7.75
CA THR A 118 16.71 -2.70 6.66
C THR A 118 16.02 -2.65 5.29
N ASP A 119 14.69 -2.85 5.24
CA ASP A 119 13.93 -2.73 4.00
C ASP A 119 13.79 -1.25 3.60
N GLN A 120 13.60 -0.37 4.58
CA GLN A 120 13.59 1.08 4.35
C GLN A 120 14.92 1.55 3.76
N GLU A 121 16.04 1.14 4.38
CA GLU A 121 17.38 1.46 3.88
C GLU A 121 17.63 0.90 2.48
N ARG A 122 17.19 -0.35 2.21
CA ARG A 122 17.28 -0.96 0.87
C ARG A 122 16.58 -0.12 -0.20
N VAL A 123 15.33 0.28 0.04
CA VAL A 123 14.57 1.10 -0.91
C VAL A 123 15.17 2.51 -1.03
N LEU A 124 15.62 3.13 0.07
CA LEU A 124 16.32 4.42 0.04
C LEU A 124 17.59 4.36 -0.82
N ASN A 125 18.34 3.25 -0.77
CA ASN A 125 19.52 3.02 -1.59
C ASN A 125 19.21 2.86 -3.09
N TRP A 126 17.98 2.52 -3.47
CA TRP A 126 17.56 2.53 -4.87
C TRP A 126 17.35 3.95 -5.41
N LEU A 127 16.96 4.88 -4.52
CA LEU A 127 16.55 6.25 -4.87
C LEU A 127 17.67 7.28 -4.71
N SER A 128 18.62 7.04 -3.81
CA SER A 128 19.65 8.00 -3.42
C SER A 128 21.06 7.57 -3.79
N ALA A 129 21.90 8.58 -4.05
CA ALA A 129 23.35 8.45 -3.96
C ALA A 129 23.69 8.06 -2.52
N ALA A 130 24.15 6.85 -2.26
CA ALA A 130 24.70 6.52 -0.96
C ALA A 130 25.97 7.36 -0.71
N ARG A 131 25.84 8.55 -0.10
CA ARG A 131 26.90 9.04 0.78
C ARG A 131 26.81 8.19 2.04
N LYS A 132 27.66 7.15 2.10
CA LYS A 132 28.00 6.44 3.33
C LYS A 132 28.44 7.47 4.39
N ILE A 133 27.53 7.94 5.21
CA ILE A 133 27.86 8.43 6.54
C ILE A 133 27.39 7.34 7.49
N VAL A 134 28.30 6.40 7.72
CA VAL A 134 28.22 5.47 8.85
C VAL A 134 28.19 6.34 10.10
N SER A 135 27.02 6.47 10.72
CA SER A 135 26.96 6.94 12.10
C SER A 135 27.72 5.91 12.95
N LYS A 136 28.67 6.42 13.74
CA LYS A 136 29.64 5.62 14.50
C LYS A 136 28.93 4.59 15.38
N ASN A 137 29.58 3.43 15.45
CA ASN A 137 29.29 2.25 16.28
C ASN A 137 28.25 1.29 15.70
N ILE A 138 28.72 0.31 14.92
CA ILE A 138 28.58 -1.12 15.19
C ILE A 138 29.51 -1.87 14.22
N PHE A 139 30.37 -2.70 14.80
CA PHE A 139 31.47 -3.40 14.15
C PHE A 139 30.98 -4.75 13.61
N TRP A 140 30.20 -4.81 12.53
CA TRP A 140 29.86 -6.09 11.88
C TRP A 140 29.61 -5.95 10.36
N HIS A 141 30.33 -6.78 9.59
CA HIS A 141 30.12 -7.20 8.19
C HIS A 141 30.65 -6.33 7.03
N GLN A 142 31.96 -6.47 6.78
CA GLN A 142 32.68 -6.07 5.56
C GLN A 142 32.42 -7.00 4.34
N GLN A 143 31.56 -8.03 4.46
CA GLN A 143 31.52 -9.14 3.49
C GLN A 143 30.32 -9.15 2.50
N LEU A 144 29.59 -8.03 2.37
CA LEU A 144 28.50 -7.87 1.38
C LEU A 144 28.82 -6.89 0.23
N LEU A 145 30.04 -6.33 0.19
CA LEU A 145 30.35 -5.22 -0.72
C LEU A 145 30.81 -5.61 -2.14
N ASN A 146 30.91 -6.90 -2.48
CA ASN A 146 31.52 -7.32 -3.75
C ASN A 146 30.56 -7.88 -4.81
N SER A 147 29.23 -7.78 -4.65
CA SER A 147 28.30 -8.37 -5.66
C SER A 147 27.29 -7.41 -6.29
N CYS A 148 27.36 -6.10 -6.04
CA CYS A 148 26.48 -5.12 -6.71
C CYS A 148 27.31 -4.07 -7.45
N ASN A 149 28.02 -4.49 -8.51
CA ASN A 149 28.74 -3.60 -9.40
C ASN A 149 27.86 -3.15 -10.59
N ASN A 150 26.61 -2.77 -10.32
CA ASN A 150 25.75 -2.09 -11.28
C ASN A 150 25.60 -0.64 -10.83
N SER A 151 26.29 0.26 -11.54
CA SER A 151 26.21 1.72 -11.50
C SER A 151 24.93 2.25 -10.81
N LEU A 152 25.04 2.64 -9.54
CA LEU A 152 23.99 3.34 -8.80
C LEU A 152 23.80 4.70 -9.46
N ARG A 153 22.82 4.80 -10.38
CA ARG A 153 22.40 6.08 -10.97
C ARG A 153 21.50 6.79 -9.97
N ASP A 154 21.85 8.03 -9.68
CA ASP A 154 21.10 8.89 -8.77
C ASP A 154 19.78 9.30 -9.43
N ILE A 155 18.66 8.87 -8.85
CA ILE A 155 17.35 9.25 -9.37
C ILE A 155 17.09 10.72 -9.04
N PHE A 156 17.33 11.16 -7.81
CA PHE A 156 17.10 12.56 -7.40
C PHE A 156 18.38 13.29 -6.98
N PRO A 157 18.44 14.62 -7.17
CA PRO A 157 19.50 15.46 -6.60
C PRO A 157 19.55 15.39 -5.07
N SER A 158 20.71 15.71 -4.48
CA SER A 158 20.96 15.60 -3.03
C SER A 158 20.11 16.52 -2.14
N HIS A 159 19.47 17.55 -2.70
CA HIS A 159 18.56 18.42 -1.95
C HIS A 159 17.18 17.80 -1.71
N VAL A 160 16.83 16.74 -2.46
CA VAL A 160 15.52 16.09 -2.37
C VAL A 160 15.45 15.24 -1.11
N LYS A 161 14.43 15.47 -0.28
CA LYS A 161 14.17 14.65 0.90
C LYS A 161 13.45 13.38 0.50
N LEU A 162 13.91 12.24 1.00
CA LEU A 162 13.36 10.93 0.69
C LEU A 162 12.81 10.29 1.97
N TYR A 163 11.56 9.88 1.92
CA TYR A 163 10.88 9.17 3.01
C TYR A 163 10.39 7.84 2.47
N VAL A 164 10.70 6.75 3.18
CA VAL A 164 10.22 5.40 2.84
C VAL A 164 9.52 4.83 4.05
N HIS A 165 8.27 4.45 3.85
CA HIS A 165 7.39 3.87 4.84
C HIS A 165 6.74 2.60 4.31
N ASN A 166 6.14 1.85 5.24
CA ASN A 166 5.19 0.81 4.90
C ASN A 166 3.97 1.44 4.19
N ASP A 167 3.36 0.71 3.25
CA ASP A 167 2.14 1.09 2.53
C ASP A 167 0.99 1.47 3.47
N ALA A 168 0.88 0.82 4.63
CA ALA A 168 -0.10 1.17 5.66
C ALA A 168 0.02 2.61 6.17
N VAL A 169 1.22 3.19 6.18
CA VAL A 169 1.41 4.59 6.62
C VAL A 169 0.79 5.56 5.62
N ALA A 170 1.00 5.32 4.33
CA ALA A 170 0.40 6.12 3.25
C ALA A 170 -1.12 5.96 3.23
N ALA A 171 -1.62 4.74 3.44
CA ALA A 171 -3.05 4.44 3.53
C ALA A 171 -3.71 5.11 4.75
N LEU A 172 -3.08 5.10 5.93
CA LEU A 172 -3.59 5.83 7.09
C LEU A 172 -3.66 7.33 6.79
N ALA A 173 -2.58 7.88 6.21
CA ALA A 173 -2.49 9.30 5.89
C ALA A 173 -3.54 9.76 4.86
N SER A 174 -3.98 8.90 3.94
CA SER A 174 -5.02 9.27 2.96
C SER A 174 -6.40 9.42 3.60
N GLY A 175 -6.73 8.62 4.61
CA GLY A 175 -7.98 8.74 5.36
C GLY A 175 -7.99 9.86 6.40
N THR A 176 -6.81 10.30 6.84
CA THR A 176 -6.63 11.28 7.93
C THR A 176 -6.05 12.61 7.44
N TYR A 177 -5.94 12.80 6.12
CA TYR A 177 -5.40 13.99 5.47
C TYR A 177 -4.00 14.37 5.99
N GLY A 178 -3.10 13.38 6.03
CA GLY A 178 -1.68 13.53 6.37
C GLY A 178 -1.35 13.43 7.86
N LYS A 179 -2.34 13.21 8.74
CA LYS A 179 -2.14 13.05 10.19
C LYS A 179 -1.94 11.57 10.55
N LEU A 180 -0.79 11.22 11.11
CA LEU A 180 -0.57 9.86 11.63
C LEU A 180 -1.18 9.69 13.02
N HIS A 181 -2.48 9.38 13.05
CA HIS A 181 -3.23 9.09 14.28
C HIS A 181 -4.37 8.11 13.98
N GLY A 182 -4.58 7.15 14.88
CA GLY A 182 -5.64 6.14 14.79
C GLY A 182 -5.13 4.82 14.22
N CYS A 183 -6.02 4.08 13.55
CA CYS A 183 -5.72 2.79 12.96
C CYS A 183 -6.05 2.81 11.46
N VAL A 184 -5.30 2.07 10.67
CA VAL A 184 -5.66 1.67 9.31
C VAL A 184 -5.84 0.16 9.29
N LEU A 185 -6.83 -0.31 8.53
CA LEU A 185 -7.01 -1.70 8.13
C LEU A 185 -6.91 -1.75 6.61
N ILE A 186 -5.92 -2.47 6.12
CA ILE A 186 -5.80 -2.82 4.70
C ILE A 186 -6.25 -4.27 4.53
N ALA A 187 -7.17 -4.54 3.60
CA ALA A 187 -7.42 -5.88 3.10
C ALA A 187 -7.57 -5.88 1.57
N GLY A 188 -6.57 -6.44 0.91
CA GLY A 188 -6.49 -6.68 -0.53
C GLY A 188 -6.01 -8.10 -0.77
N THR A 189 -4.95 -8.30 -1.58
CA THR A 189 -4.31 -9.61 -1.72
C THR A 189 -3.84 -10.18 -0.37
N GLY A 190 -3.19 -9.35 0.44
CA GLY A 190 -2.88 -9.60 1.85
C GLY A 190 -3.72 -8.69 2.77
N CYS A 191 -3.51 -8.75 4.08
CA CYS A 191 -4.14 -7.83 5.02
C CYS A 191 -3.19 -7.38 6.13
N ILE A 192 -3.44 -6.22 6.71
CA ILE A 192 -2.66 -5.64 7.80
C ILE A 192 -3.53 -4.63 8.56
N ALA A 193 -3.45 -4.62 9.88
CA ALA A 193 -3.84 -3.48 10.70
C ALA A 193 -2.58 -2.76 11.21
N TYR A 194 -2.54 -1.44 11.07
CA TYR A 194 -1.43 -0.62 11.56
C TYR A 194 -1.95 0.65 12.20
N GLY A 195 -1.34 1.14 13.26
CA GLY A 195 -1.86 2.31 13.95
C GLY A 195 -0.78 3.15 14.60
N PHE A 196 -1.16 4.39 14.88
CA PHE A 196 -0.32 5.42 15.49
C PHE A 196 -1.10 6.18 16.56
N THR A 197 -0.42 6.48 17.65
CA THR A 197 -0.84 7.46 18.66
C THR A 197 -0.36 8.86 18.26
N GLU A 198 -0.91 9.92 18.86
CA GLU A 198 -0.49 11.30 18.53
C GLU A 198 0.98 11.59 18.91
N ASP A 199 1.51 10.91 19.93
CA ASP A 199 2.91 10.97 20.35
C ASP A 199 3.84 10.07 19.50
N GLY A 200 3.29 9.34 18.52
CA GLY A 200 4.05 8.60 17.52
C GLY A 200 4.36 7.15 17.87
N GLN A 201 3.80 6.58 18.94
CA GLN A 201 3.86 5.14 19.17
C GLN A 201 3.07 4.40 18.10
N GLU A 202 3.65 3.30 17.61
CA GLU A 202 3.08 2.50 16.52
C GLU A 202 2.86 1.04 16.93
N ALA A 203 1.87 0.40 16.30
CA ALA A 203 1.59 -1.02 16.51
C ALA A 203 0.96 -1.65 15.27
N ARG A 204 1.37 -2.90 14.98
CA ARG A 204 0.90 -3.70 13.83
C ARG A 204 0.22 -5.00 14.25
N ALA A 205 -0.80 -5.43 13.52
CA ALA A 205 -1.35 -6.79 13.56
C ALA A 205 -1.52 -7.32 12.12
N ALA A 206 -1.44 -8.65 11.95
CA ALA A 206 -1.32 -9.30 10.64
C ALA A 206 -0.19 -8.72 9.77
N GLY A 207 -0.28 -8.87 8.45
CA GLY A 207 0.72 -8.39 7.49
C GLY A 207 1.99 -9.25 7.48
N ALA A 208 1.88 -10.49 7.94
CA ALA A 208 2.99 -11.44 7.99
C ALA A 208 3.04 -12.33 6.73
N GLY A 209 2.03 -12.22 5.86
CA GLY A 209 1.88 -13.01 4.66
C GLY A 209 0.96 -14.21 4.84
N PRO A 210 0.57 -14.86 3.74
CA PRO A 210 -0.48 -15.87 3.72
C PRO A 210 -0.16 -17.14 4.51
N VAL A 211 1.13 -17.46 4.67
CA VAL A 211 1.57 -18.62 5.47
C VAL A 211 1.39 -18.37 6.97
N LEU A 212 1.47 -17.11 7.40
CA LEU A 212 1.55 -16.73 8.81
C LEU A 212 0.25 -16.16 9.39
N GLY A 213 -0.82 -16.08 8.60
CA GLY A 213 -2.16 -15.84 9.12
C GLY A 213 -2.91 -14.62 8.59
N ASP A 214 -2.60 -14.13 7.39
CA ASP A 214 -3.40 -13.12 6.71
C ASP A 214 -4.78 -13.69 6.25
N TRP A 215 -5.54 -14.33 7.14
CA TRP A 215 -6.75 -15.11 6.82
C TRP A 215 -7.95 -14.24 6.39
N GLY A 216 -7.98 -12.99 6.86
CA GLY A 216 -8.95 -11.97 6.44
C GLY A 216 -8.67 -11.36 5.05
N SER A 217 -7.51 -11.67 4.45
CA SER A 217 -7.14 -11.16 3.13
C SER A 217 -7.88 -11.87 2.00
N GLY A 218 -7.81 -11.31 0.80
CA GLY A 218 -8.35 -11.96 -0.40
C GLY A 218 -7.68 -13.29 -0.69
N TYR A 219 -6.36 -13.42 -0.45
CA TYR A 219 -5.71 -14.73 -0.51
C TYR A 219 -6.30 -15.69 0.53
N GLY A 220 -6.44 -15.25 1.78
CA GLY A 220 -6.97 -16.07 2.88
C GLY A 220 -8.38 -16.59 2.60
N ILE A 221 -9.28 -15.72 2.16
CA ILE A 221 -10.66 -16.06 1.76
C ILE A 221 -10.64 -17.11 0.63
N SER A 222 -9.89 -16.85 -0.43
CA SER A 222 -9.84 -17.74 -1.59
C SER A 222 -9.16 -19.07 -1.31
N ALA A 223 -8.11 -19.10 -0.49
CA ALA A 223 -7.41 -20.32 -0.09
C ALA A 223 -8.33 -21.25 0.73
N GLN A 224 -9.15 -20.67 1.61
CA GLN A 224 -10.17 -21.42 2.34
C GLN A 224 -11.26 -21.95 1.40
N ALA A 225 -11.67 -21.18 0.40
CA ALA A 225 -12.63 -21.63 -0.62
C ALA A 225 -12.07 -22.79 -1.46
N LEU A 226 -10.83 -22.69 -1.95
CA LEU A 226 -10.16 -23.79 -2.66
C LEU A 226 -10.04 -25.03 -1.78
N THR A 227 -9.70 -24.85 -0.50
CA THR A 227 -9.65 -25.94 0.48
C THR A 227 -11.02 -26.59 0.65
N ALA A 228 -12.09 -25.81 0.71
CA ALA A 228 -13.47 -26.31 0.79
C ALA A 228 -13.84 -27.15 -0.44
N VAL A 229 -13.45 -26.72 -1.65
CA VAL A 229 -13.67 -27.49 -2.89
C VAL A 229 -12.97 -28.85 -2.84
N ILE A 230 -11.69 -28.88 -2.44
CA ILE A 230 -10.95 -30.14 -2.33
C ILE A 230 -11.56 -31.07 -1.27
N ARG A 231 -11.97 -30.53 -0.11
CA ARG A 231 -12.65 -31.30 0.93
C ARG A 231 -14.00 -31.85 0.49
N ALA A 232 -14.75 -31.09 -0.32
CA ALA A 232 -16.01 -31.56 -0.89
C ALA A 232 -15.78 -32.70 -1.90
N ASN A 233 -14.69 -32.62 -2.68
CA ASN A 233 -14.31 -33.63 -3.66
C ASN A 233 -13.85 -34.95 -3.00
N ASP A 234 -13.00 -34.87 -1.98
CA ASP A 234 -12.44 -36.05 -1.31
C ASP A 234 -13.32 -36.61 -0.17
N GLY A 235 -14.49 -36.01 0.06
CA GLY A 235 -15.48 -36.46 1.05
C GLY A 235 -15.19 -36.04 2.49
N ARG A 236 -14.15 -35.23 2.77
CA ARG A 236 -13.86 -34.68 4.11
C ARG A 236 -14.71 -33.46 4.47
N GLY A 237 -15.46 -32.91 3.52
CA GLY A 237 -16.28 -31.72 3.69
C GLY A 237 -17.65 -31.85 3.01
N PRO A 238 -18.60 -30.98 3.37
CA PRO A 238 -19.90 -30.93 2.71
C PRO A 238 -19.76 -30.44 1.27
N GLN A 239 -20.76 -30.78 0.43
CA GLN A 239 -20.88 -30.22 -0.92
C GLN A 239 -21.11 -28.70 -0.85
N THR A 240 -20.58 -27.98 -1.83
CA THR A 240 -20.64 -26.51 -1.91
C THR A 240 -20.75 -26.03 -3.36
N MET A 241 -21.49 -24.95 -3.57
CA MET A 241 -21.58 -24.21 -4.83
C MET A 241 -20.21 -23.67 -5.29
N LEU A 242 -19.27 -23.48 -4.36
CA LEU A 242 -17.90 -23.07 -4.66
C LEU A 242 -17.23 -24.00 -5.68
N THR A 243 -17.51 -25.31 -5.62
CA THR A 243 -16.92 -26.30 -6.53
C THR A 243 -17.22 -25.95 -7.99
N ASN A 244 -18.50 -25.88 -8.35
CA ASN A 244 -18.88 -25.59 -9.73
C ASN A 244 -18.50 -24.16 -10.14
N SER A 245 -18.67 -23.19 -9.24
CA SER A 245 -18.37 -21.78 -9.53
C SER A 245 -16.89 -21.55 -9.83
N ILE A 246 -15.99 -22.15 -9.05
CA ILE A 246 -14.54 -21.98 -9.23
C ILE A 246 -14.07 -22.76 -10.47
N LEU A 247 -14.49 -24.01 -10.64
CA LEU A 247 -14.09 -24.82 -11.81
C LEU A 247 -14.53 -24.16 -13.12
N GLN A 248 -15.77 -23.67 -13.19
CA GLN A 248 -16.26 -22.97 -14.38
C GLN A 248 -15.48 -21.69 -14.65
N SER A 249 -15.19 -20.88 -13.63
CA SER A 249 -14.42 -19.65 -13.79
C SER A 249 -12.97 -19.90 -14.23
N LEU A 250 -12.39 -21.04 -13.85
CA LEU A 250 -11.02 -21.41 -14.18
C LEU A 250 -10.91 -22.27 -15.45
N GLY A 251 -12.05 -22.69 -16.03
CA GLY A 251 -12.08 -23.57 -17.20
C GLY A 251 -11.58 -24.99 -16.91
N LEU A 252 -11.74 -25.47 -15.67
CA LEU A 252 -11.27 -26.78 -15.23
C LEU A 252 -12.42 -27.81 -15.27
N SER A 253 -12.09 -29.05 -15.62
CA SER A 253 -13.12 -30.10 -15.76
C SER A 253 -13.37 -30.89 -14.47
N SER A 254 -12.44 -30.81 -13.51
CA SER A 254 -12.53 -31.53 -12.24
C SER A 254 -11.77 -30.82 -11.10
N PRO A 255 -12.15 -31.07 -9.82
CA PRO A 255 -11.39 -30.54 -8.67
C PRO A 255 -9.92 -30.97 -8.63
N ASP A 256 -9.56 -32.14 -9.17
CA ASP A 256 -8.17 -32.62 -9.18
C ASP A 256 -7.24 -31.72 -10.00
N GLU A 257 -7.77 -31.04 -11.03
CA GLU A 257 -7.01 -30.10 -11.85
C GLU A 257 -6.61 -28.82 -11.09
N LEU A 258 -7.25 -28.52 -9.94
CA LEU A 258 -6.86 -27.41 -9.08
C LEU A 258 -5.43 -27.57 -8.54
N ILE A 259 -4.94 -28.80 -8.39
CA ILE A 259 -3.57 -29.08 -7.97
C ILE A 259 -2.61 -28.48 -9.02
N GLY A 260 -2.75 -28.89 -10.28
CA GLY A 260 -1.94 -28.37 -11.38
C GLY A 260 -2.08 -26.87 -11.55
N TRP A 261 -3.31 -26.34 -11.47
CA TRP A 261 -3.58 -24.92 -11.55
C TRP A 261 -2.86 -24.12 -10.45
N THR A 262 -2.84 -24.61 -9.21
CA THR A 262 -2.20 -23.93 -8.06
C THR A 262 -0.67 -23.94 -8.17
N TYR A 263 -0.07 -25.05 -8.57
CA TYR A 263 1.39 -25.15 -8.71
C TYR A 263 1.95 -24.46 -9.97
N ALA A 264 1.13 -24.23 -10.99
CA ALA A 264 1.55 -23.58 -12.23
C ALA A 264 1.95 -22.11 -12.04
N ASP A 265 1.36 -21.41 -11.07
CA ASP A 265 1.67 -20.02 -10.77
C ASP A 265 1.42 -19.72 -9.27
N PRO A 266 2.48 -19.44 -8.49
CA PRO A 266 2.39 -19.18 -7.05
C PRO A 266 1.88 -17.77 -6.70
N SER A 267 1.44 -16.97 -7.67
CA SER A 267 0.96 -15.60 -7.48
C SER A 267 -0.20 -15.53 -6.48
N TRP A 268 0.02 -14.79 -5.38
CA TRP A 268 -1.03 -14.55 -4.38
C TRP A 268 -2.20 -13.77 -4.95
N ALA A 269 -1.93 -12.83 -5.87
CA ALA A 269 -2.97 -12.02 -6.51
C ALA A 269 -3.92 -12.88 -7.37
N ARG A 270 -3.40 -13.93 -8.02
CA ARG A 270 -4.19 -14.89 -8.80
C ARG A 270 -5.15 -15.69 -7.93
N ILE A 271 -4.71 -16.09 -6.73
CA ILE A 271 -5.58 -16.75 -5.73
C ILE A 271 -6.62 -15.75 -5.19
N ALA A 272 -6.18 -14.55 -4.79
CA ALA A 272 -7.05 -13.52 -4.25
C ALA A 272 -8.15 -13.07 -5.25
N ALA A 273 -7.91 -13.19 -6.55
CA ALA A 273 -8.90 -12.89 -7.59
C ALA A 273 -10.16 -13.78 -7.55
N LEU A 274 -10.17 -14.87 -6.78
CA LEU A 274 -11.34 -15.74 -6.61
C LEU A 274 -12.38 -15.21 -5.59
N VAL A 275 -12.06 -14.18 -4.81
CA VAL A 275 -12.98 -13.60 -3.79
C VAL A 275 -14.37 -13.28 -4.33
N PRO A 276 -14.55 -12.69 -5.52
CA PRO A 276 -15.88 -12.41 -6.05
C PRO A 276 -16.76 -13.66 -6.24
N LEU A 277 -16.16 -14.83 -6.50
CA LEU A 277 -16.89 -16.10 -6.61
C LEU A 277 -17.37 -16.58 -5.24
N VAL A 278 -16.55 -16.39 -4.20
CA VAL A 278 -16.90 -16.72 -2.81
C VAL A 278 -18.08 -15.84 -2.36
N VAL A 279 -17.99 -14.53 -2.60
CA VAL A 279 -19.07 -13.58 -2.35
C VAL A 279 -20.35 -13.99 -3.09
N SER A 280 -20.26 -14.30 -4.38
CA SER A 280 -21.42 -14.69 -5.19
C SER A 280 -22.09 -15.98 -4.68
N CYS A 281 -21.31 -16.98 -4.29
CA CYS A 281 -21.82 -18.22 -3.70
C CYS A 281 -22.51 -17.97 -2.34
N ALA A 282 -21.92 -17.14 -1.49
CA ALA A 282 -22.53 -16.76 -0.21
C ALA A 282 -23.85 -15.99 -0.40
N GLU A 283 -23.90 -15.04 -1.35
CA GLU A 283 -25.11 -14.30 -1.71
C GLU A 283 -26.24 -15.21 -2.21
N ALA A 284 -25.88 -16.31 -2.89
CA ALA A 284 -26.77 -17.36 -3.37
C ALA A 284 -27.19 -18.37 -2.28
N GLY A 285 -26.70 -18.21 -1.04
CA GLY A 285 -27.10 -19.03 0.10
C GLY A 285 -26.18 -20.21 0.42
N ASP A 286 -24.99 -20.28 -0.18
CA ASP A 286 -24.01 -21.31 0.17
C ASP A 286 -23.49 -21.11 1.61
N GLN A 287 -23.73 -22.08 2.49
CA GLN A 287 -23.36 -21.99 3.90
C GLN A 287 -21.85 -22.02 4.15
N ILE A 288 -21.08 -22.66 3.28
CA ILE A 288 -19.62 -22.75 3.40
C ILE A 288 -18.99 -21.43 2.98
N ALA A 289 -19.45 -20.85 1.86
CA ALA A 289 -19.01 -19.53 1.44
C ALA A 289 -19.37 -18.45 2.47
N ASN A 290 -20.58 -18.49 3.05
CA ASN A 290 -20.97 -17.58 4.14
C ASN A 290 -20.03 -17.70 5.33
N ARG A 291 -19.75 -18.93 5.79
CA ARG A 291 -18.83 -19.16 6.93
C ARG A 291 -17.43 -18.62 6.67
N ILE A 292 -16.87 -18.84 5.48
CA ILE A 292 -15.53 -18.35 5.11
C ILE A 292 -15.48 -16.82 5.21
N LEU A 293 -16.52 -16.13 4.74
CA LEU A 293 -16.60 -14.67 4.80
C LEU A 293 -16.80 -14.16 6.23
N ASP A 294 -17.64 -14.82 7.03
CA ASP A 294 -17.82 -14.51 8.45
C ASP A 294 -16.51 -14.66 9.23
N GLU A 295 -15.76 -15.74 9.01
CA GLU A 295 -14.45 -15.98 9.63
C GLU A 295 -13.44 -14.90 9.21
N ALA A 296 -13.40 -14.53 7.93
CA ALA A 296 -12.55 -13.44 7.45
C ALA A 296 -12.90 -12.08 8.11
N VAL A 297 -14.19 -11.78 8.28
CA VAL A 297 -14.64 -10.58 9.00
C VAL A 297 -14.13 -10.57 10.44
N GLN A 298 -14.21 -11.71 11.15
CA GLN A 298 -13.74 -11.80 12.52
C GLN A 298 -12.23 -11.61 12.62
N GLU A 299 -11.44 -12.23 11.73
CA GLU A 299 -9.98 -12.06 11.69
C GLU A 299 -9.59 -10.59 11.49
N LEU A 300 -10.20 -9.90 10.51
CA LEU A 300 -9.95 -8.48 10.26
C LEU A 300 -10.34 -7.60 11.46
N ALA A 301 -11.45 -7.90 12.14
CA ALA A 301 -11.86 -7.17 13.34
C ALA A 301 -10.90 -7.42 14.52
N LEU A 302 -10.36 -8.63 14.65
CA LEU A 302 -9.35 -8.99 15.64
C LEU A 302 -8.03 -8.24 15.41
N ASP A 303 -7.62 -8.07 14.15
CA ASP A 303 -6.44 -7.29 13.78
C ASP A 303 -6.53 -5.84 14.28
N VAL A 304 -7.64 -5.17 13.96
CA VAL A 304 -7.90 -3.79 14.44
C VAL A 304 -7.95 -3.76 15.97
N LYS A 305 -8.64 -4.72 16.60
CA LYS A 305 -8.73 -4.80 18.06
C LYS A 305 -7.37 -4.93 18.72
N ALA A 306 -6.47 -5.72 18.13
CA ALA A 306 -5.11 -5.92 18.65
C ALA A 306 -4.28 -4.63 18.60
N VAL A 307 -4.37 -3.86 17.51
CA VAL A 307 -3.69 -2.56 17.37
C VAL A 307 -4.28 -1.55 18.36
N VAL A 308 -5.60 -1.39 18.38
CA VAL A 308 -6.29 -0.44 19.27
C VAL A 308 -5.95 -0.70 20.74
N LYS A 309 -5.91 -1.96 21.17
CA LYS A 309 -5.57 -2.33 22.54
C LYS A 309 -4.10 -2.03 22.88
N ARG A 310 -3.16 -2.33 21.98
CA ARG A 310 -1.72 -2.10 22.22
C ARG A 310 -1.36 -0.62 22.29
N LEU A 311 -2.08 0.21 21.55
CA LEU A 311 -1.87 1.66 21.50
C LEU A 311 -2.77 2.45 22.46
N GLY A 312 -3.76 1.81 23.07
CA GLY A 312 -4.74 2.50 23.92
C GLY A 312 -5.54 3.56 23.17
N LEU A 313 -5.82 3.37 21.87
CA LEU A 313 -6.48 4.40 21.03
C LEU A 313 -7.89 4.77 21.50
N SER A 314 -8.55 3.87 22.22
CA SER A 314 -9.86 4.11 22.82
C SER A 314 -9.78 4.84 24.18
N GLY A 315 -8.59 5.26 24.62
CA GLY A 315 -8.38 5.94 25.89
C GLY A 315 -8.56 5.03 27.11
N PRO A 316 -8.30 5.55 28.33
CA PRO A 316 -8.33 4.76 29.57
C PRO A 316 -9.69 4.12 29.86
N ASP A 317 -10.77 4.83 29.53
CA ASP A 317 -12.16 4.39 29.77
C ASP A 317 -12.75 3.60 28.59
N GLY A 318 -11.95 3.32 27.54
CA GLY A 318 -12.39 2.62 26.33
C GLY A 318 -13.40 3.39 25.46
N ASN A 319 -13.61 4.69 25.75
CA ASN A 319 -14.64 5.53 25.14
C ASN A 319 -14.07 6.76 24.40
N GLY A 320 -12.80 6.72 24.02
CA GLY A 320 -12.12 7.70 23.16
C GLY A 320 -12.50 7.50 21.69
N SER A 321 -12.57 8.61 20.96
CA SER A 321 -12.80 8.60 19.51
C SER A 321 -11.47 8.47 18.79
N PHE A 322 -11.40 7.61 17.77
CA PHE A 322 -10.23 7.45 16.92
C PHE A 322 -10.65 7.03 15.50
N PRO A 323 -9.94 7.46 14.46
CA PRO A 323 -10.23 7.04 13.10
C PRO A 323 -9.77 5.60 12.85
N VAL A 324 -10.56 4.87 12.07
CA VAL A 324 -10.18 3.56 11.50
C VAL A 324 -10.26 3.66 9.99
N VAL A 325 -9.13 3.87 9.33
CA VAL A 325 -9.07 4.02 7.88
C VAL A 325 -9.15 2.64 7.23
N MET A 326 -10.07 2.45 6.29
CA MET A 326 -10.37 1.17 5.66
C MET A 326 -9.94 1.23 4.18
N VAL A 327 -8.99 0.39 3.77
CA VAL A 327 -8.42 0.39 2.42
C VAL A 327 -8.32 -1.01 1.84
N GLY A 328 -8.50 -1.14 0.52
CA GLY A 328 -8.30 -2.37 -0.22
C GLY A 328 -9.60 -3.05 -0.68
N GLY A 329 -9.49 -3.77 -1.80
CA GLY A 329 -10.65 -4.28 -2.54
C GLY A 329 -11.52 -5.29 -1.78
N VAL A 330 -10.99 -5.95 -0.75
CA VAL A 330 -11.81 -6.85 0.11
C VAL A 330 -12.79 -6.05 0.97
N LEU A 331 -12.44 -4.82 1.34
CA LEU A 331 -13.28 -3.94 2.16
C LEU A 331 -14.21 -3.07 1.31
N GLU A 332 -14.09 -3.09 -0.02
CA GLU A 332 -15.00 -2.39 -0.93
C GLU A 332 -16.39 -3.03 -0.92
N ALA A 333 -17.42 -2.21 -1.11
CA ALA A 333 -18.81 -2.66 -0.97
C ALA A 333 -19.16 -3.67 -2.07
N ASN A 334 -19.50 -4.90 -1.69
CA ASN A 334 -20.17 -5.83 -2.61
C ASN A 334 -21.69 -5.68 -2.48
N LYS A 335 -22.42 -6.16 -3.50
CA LYS A 335 -23.85 -5.88 -3.68
C LYS A 335 -24.70 -6.23 -2.45
N LYS A 336 -24.77 -7.51 -2.09
CA LYS A 336 -25.55 -8.00 -0.95
C LYS A 336 -24.63 -8.38 0.20
N TRP A 337 -23.43 -8.90 -0.08
CA TRP A 337 -22.49 -9.30 0.97
C TRP A 337 -21.29 -8.35 1.16
N ASP A 338 -21.39 -7.37 2.05
CA ASP A 338 -20.37 -6.34 2.26
C ASP A 338 -19.45 -6.64 3.47
N ILE A 339 -18.27 -7.20 3.20
CA ILE A 339 -17.25 -7.51 4.21
C ILE A 339 -16.85 -6.24 4.97
N GLY A 340 -16.65 -5.12 4.28
CA GLY A 340 -16.24 -3.85 4.90
C GLY A 340 -17.27 -3.33 5.90
N LYS A 341 -18.57 -3.47 5.59
CA LYS A 341 -19.67 -3.13 6.49
C LYS A 341 -19.73 -4.05 7.71
N GLU A 342 -19.54 -5.36 7.54
CA GLU A 342 -19.56 -6.29 8.67
C GLU A 342 -18.34 -6.12 9.59
N VAL A 343 -17.15 -5.89 9.03
CA VAL A 343 -15.96 -5.55 9.81
C VAL A 343 -16.19 -4.26 10.59
N THR A 344 -16.75 -3.23 9.95
CA THR A 344 -17.14 -1.98 10.60
C THR A 344 -18.09 -2.23 11.78
N THR A 345 -19.11 -3.07 11.58
CA THR A 345 -20.08 -3.43 12.61
C THR A 345 -19.41 -4.15 13.79
N CYS A 346 -18.50 -5.09 13.52
CA CYS A 346 -17.74 -5.80 14.55
C CYS A 346 -16.83 -4.87 15.35
N ILE A 347 -16.14 -3.94 14.68
CA ILE A 347 -15.29 -2.92 15.31
C ILE A 347 -16.14 -2.03 16.20
N GLN A 348 -17.24 -1.46 15.68
CA GLN A 348 -18.08 -0.51 16.42
C GLN A 348 -18.83 -1.16 17.58
N LYS A 349 -19.17 -2.45 17.48
CA LYS A 349 -19.70 -3.22 18.62
C LYS A 349 -18.72 -3.28 19.80
N THR A 350 -17.42 -3.33 19.50
CA THR A 350 -16.36 -3.37 20.52
C THR A 350 -15.93 -1.96 20.95
N TYR A 351 -15.87 -1.03 20.01
CA TYR A 351 -15.42 0.34 20.19
C TYR A 351 -16.46 1.31 19.60
N PRO A 352 -17.51 1.69 20.35
CA PRO A 352 -18.63 2.48 19.82
C PRO A 352 -18.24 3.86 19.26
N LYS A 353 -17.10 4.42 19.69
CA LYS A 353 -16.56 5.69 19.18
C LYS A 353 -15.45 5.52 18.12
N ALA A 354 -15.17 4.30 17.67
CA ALA A 354 -14.36 4.13 16.48
C ALA A 354 -15.07 4.81 15.30
N SER A 355 -14.31 5.57 14.51
CA SER A 355 -14.79 6.28 13.33
C SER A 355 -14.20 5.65 12.08
N PRO A 356 -14.87 4.64 11.47
CA PRO A 356 -14.47 4.08 10.19
C PRO A 356 -14.44 5.14 9.10
N ILE A 357 -13.37 5.19 8.33
CA ILE A 357 -13.16 6.14 7.24
C ILE A 357 -12.80 5.36 5.98
N ARG A 358 -13.57 5.54 4.91
CA ARG A 358 -13.12 5.23 3.56
C ARG A 358 -12.41 6.47 3.02
N PRO A 359 -11.12 6.41 2.65
CA PRO A 359 -10.41 7.58 2.12
C PRO A 359 -11.12 8.16 0.90
N LYS A 360 -11.18 9.49 0.82
CA LYS A 360 -11.64 10.22 -0.38
C LYS A 360 -10.55 10.39 -1.43
N VAL A 361 -9.30 10.09 -1.06
CA VAL A 361 -8.11 10.20 -1.89
C VAL A 361 -7.30 8.91 -1.80
N GLU A 362 -6.50 8.63 -2.82
CA GLU A 362 -5.67 7.42 -2.88
C GLU A 362 -4.52 7.48 -1.85
N PRO A 363 -3.96 6.33 -1.41
CA PRO A 363 -2.81 6.30 -0.52
C PRO A 363 -1.59 7.09 -1.03
N ALA A 364 -1.38 7.16 -2.35
CA ALA A 364 -0.32 7.98 -2.95
C ALA A 364 -0.46 9.48 -2.61
N VAL A 365 -1.69 9.98 -2.48
CA VAL A 365 -1.95 11.34 -1.99
C VAL A 365 -1.61 11.45 -0.50
N GLY A 366 -1.96 10.43 0.29
CA GLY A 366 -1.53 10.33 1.69
C GLY A 366 -0.02 10.43 1.85
N ALA A 367 0.75 9.71 1.02
CA ALA A 367 2.20 9.81 0.97
C ALA A 367 2.69 11.22 0.61
N ALA A 368 2.07 11.87 -0.39
CA ALA A 368 2.42 13.25 -0.76
C ALA A 368 2.19 14.24 0.41
N LEU A 369 1.10 14.06 1.16
CA LEU A 369 0.79 14.86 2.36
C LEU A 369 1.81 14.62 3.48
N LEU A 370 2.30 13.39 3.66
CA LEU A 370 3.36 13.08 4.63
C LEU A 370 4.69 13.76 4.26
N ALA A 371 5.09 13.70 2.98
CA ALA A 371 6.26 14.42 2.49
C ALA A 371 6.13 15.94 2.71
N TRP A 372 4.95 16.51 2.46
CA TRP A 372 4.69 17.92 2.72
C TRP A 372 4.80 18.26 4.20
N ASN A 373 4.13 17.52 5.09
CA ASN A 373 4.20 17.73 6.54
C ASN A 373 5.63 17.69 7.08
N SER A 374 6.46 16.77 6.59
CA SER A 374 7.87 16.65 6.98
C SER A 374 8.69 17.86 6.53
N LEU A 375 8.52 18.34 5.30
CA LEU A 375 9.17 19.57 4.83
C LEU A 375 8.79 20.77 5.70
N MET A 376 7.51 20.93 6.04
CA MET A 376 7.03 22.07 6.83
C MET A 376 7.56 22.08 8.27
N LYS A 377 7.67 20.90 8.89
CA LYS A 377 8.26 20.76 10.22
C LYS A 377 9.75 21.13 10.24
N GLU A 378 10.49 20.83 9.18
CA GLU A 378 11.91 21.20 9.08
C GLU A 378 12.08 22.72 8.91
N THR A 379 11.28 23.36 8.05
CA THR A 379 11.33 24.82 7.86
C THR A 379 10.98 25.59 9.14
N SER A 380 10.00 25.10 9.90
CA SER A 380 9.57 25.73 11.16
C SER A 380 10.59 25.58 12.31
N LYS A 381 11.53 24.63 12.23
CA LYS A 381 12.63 24.47 13.20
C LYS A 381 13.84 25.36 12.88
N LEU A 382 13.90 25.89 11.66
CA LEU A 382 14.99 26.74 11.16
C LEU A 382 14.68 28.24 11.29
N SER A 383 13.40 28.60 11.45
CA SER A 383 12.90 29.94 11.83
C SER A 383 12.84 30.09 13.34
#